data_AF-A0AAV2IDR7-F1
#
_entry.id   AF-A0AAV2IDR7-F1
#
_cell.length_a   1.000
_cell.length_b   1.000
_cell.length_c   1.000
_cell.angle_alpha   90.00
_cell.angle_beta   90.00
_cell.angle_gamma   90.00
#
_symmetry.space_group_name_H-M   'P 1'
#
loop_
_entity.id
_entity.type
_entity.pdbx_description
1 polymer ?
#
loop_
_entity_poly.entity_id
_entity_poly.type
_entity_poly.pdbx_seq_one_letter_code
_entity_poly.pdbx_strand_id
1 'polypeptide(L)' 'CLNWTWGAECNKTCACHIINSDYCNTVTGQCLCKPGFQSTNCDLDIDECQQATNSCIYDMQCVNTVGSYLCK' A
#
# COMPACT_ATOMS: atom_id res chain seq x y z
N CYS A 1 19.82 -2.77 -8.70
CA CYS A 1 19.27 -4.12 -8.45
C CYS A 1 18.19 -4.43 -9.47
N LEU A 2 17.85 -5.71 -9.63
CA LEU A 2 16.68 -6.13 -10.41
C LEU A 2 15.41 -5.69 -9.68
N ASN A 3 14.28 -5.70 -10.42
CA ASN A 3 12.99 -5.44 -9.82
C ASN A 3 12.74 -6.47 -8.70
N TRP A 4 12.31 -6.00 -7.52
CA TRP A 4 12.08 -6.80 -6.30
C TRP A 4 13.33 -7.28 -5.54
N THR A 5 14.53 -6.75 -5.83
CA THR A 5 15.71 -6.99 -4.98
C THR A 5 16.37 -5.70 -4.48
N TRP A 6 17.03 -5.79 -3.33
CA TRP A 6 17.64 -4.65 -2.65
C TRP A 6 18.96 -4.97 -1.94
N GLY A 7 19.69 -3.92 -1.55
CA GLY A 7 20.96 -3.99 -0.82
C GLY A 7 22.19 -3.78 -1.70
N ALA A 8 23.36 -3.65 -1.07
CA ALA A 8 24.62 -3.30 -1.75
C ALA A 8 25.03 -4.28 -2.87
N GLU A 9 24.66 -5.56 -2.72
CA GLU A 9 24.90 -6.61 -3.72
C GLU A 9 23.61 -7.11 -4.39
N CYS A 10 22.45 -6.49 -4.11
CA CYS A 10 21.15 -6.92 -4.63
C CYS A 10 20.74 -8.36 -4.28
N ASN A 11 21.35 -8.93 -3.25
CA ASN A 11 21.12 -10.30 -2.78
C ASN A 11 19.91 -10.44 -1.85
N LYS A 12 19.28 -9.33 -1.42
CA LYS A 12 18.08 -9.39 -0.58
C LYS A 12 16.85 -9.25 -1.46
N THR A 13 15.87 -10.12 -1.26
CA THR A 13 14.56 -10.00 -1.90
C THR A 13 13.68 -9.06 -1.11
N CYS A 14 12.89 -8.24 -1.80
CA CYS A 14 11.91 -7.39 -1.16
C CYS A 14 10.74 -8.22 -0.65
N ALA A 15 10.31 -7.99 0.59
CA ALA A 15 9.16 -8.69 1.19
C ALA A 15 7.81 -8.02 0.86
N CYS A 16 7.76 -7.25 -0.22
CA CYS A 16 6.59 -6.47 -0.63
C CYS A 16 5.48 -7.35 -1.19
N HIS A 17 4.24 -6.98 -0.91
CA HIS A 17 3.07 -7.54 -1.58
C HIS A 17 3.00 -6.98 -3.01
N ILE A 18 3.49 -7.75 -3.97
CA ILE A 18 3.68 -7.39 -5.38
C ILE A 18 2.46 -6.73 -6.03
N ILE A 19 1.25 -7.11 -5.62
CA ILE A 19 -0.01 -6.62 -6.17
C ILE A 19 -0.34 -5.22 -5.62
N ASN A 20 -0.01 -4.97 -4.35
CA ASN A 20 -0.36 -3.77 -3.59
C ASN A 20 0.82 -2.79 -3.46
N SER A 21 1.96 -3.12 -4.05
CA SER A 21 3.13 -2.26 -4.13
C SER A 21 3.33 -1.76 -5.56
N ASP A 22 3.74 -0.51 -5.70
CA ASP A 22 4.14 0.06 -6.99
C ASP A 22 5.58 -0.33 -7.34
N TYR A 23 6.50 -0.21 -6.40
CA TYR A 23 7.88 -0.69 -6.56
C TYR A 23 8.57 -0.91 -5.20
N CYS A 24 9.69 -1.61 -5.22
CA CYS A 24 10.57 -1.77 -4.06
C CYS A 24 11.83 -0.91 -4.20
N ASN A 25 12.17 -0.15 -3.16
CA ASN A 25 13.40 0.61 -3.10
C ASN A 25 14.61 -0.33 -3.09
N THR A 26 15.43 -0.24 -4.13
CA THR A 26 16.60 -1.13 -4.32
C THR A 26 17.75 -0.87 -3.33
N VAL A 27 17.72 0.23 -2.58
CA VAL A 27 18.73 0.57 -1.57
C VAL A 27 18.27 0.12 -0.19
N THR A 28 17.05 0.48 0.22
CA THR A 28 16.55 0.24 1.58
C THR A 28 15.67 -1.00 1.71
N GLY A 29 15.17 -1.56 0.60
CA GLY A 29 14.21 -2.66 0.61
C GLY A 29 12.79 -2.24 0.99
N GLN A 30 12.54 -0.94 1.19
CA GLN A 30 11.22 -0.43 1.52
C GLN A 30 10.29 -0.52 0.32
N CYS A 31 9.05 -0.93 0.58
CA CYS A 31 8.01 -1.03 -0.42
C CYS A 31 7.30 0.32 -0.56
N LEU A 32 7.19 0.82 -1.79
CA LEU A 32 6.22 1.87 -2.08
C LEU A 32 4.85 1.20 -2.28
N CYS A 33 3.94 1.45 -1.35
CA CYS A 33 2.58 0.93 -1.42
C CYS A 33 1.74 1.74 -2.40
N LYS A 34 0.84 1.05 -3.10
CA LYS A 34 -0.22 1.67 -3.86
C LYS A 34 -1.13 2.47 -2.92
N PRO A 35 -1.81 3.51 -3.43
CA PRO A 35 -2.86 4.18 -2.66
C PRO A 35 -3.87 3.16 -2.11
N GLY A 36 -4.30 3.35 -0.86
CA GLY A 36 -5.18 2.41 -0.16
C GLY A 36 -4.45 1.27 0.57
N PHE A 37 -3.12 1.18 0.51
CA PHE A 37 -2.35 0.18 1.27
C PHE A 37 -1.26 0.81 2.14
N GLN A 38 -1.02 0.18 3.28
CA GLN A 38 -0.03 0.54 4.29
C GLN A 38 0.73 -0.71 4.75
N SER A 39 1.56 -0.57 5.79
CA SER A 39 2.57 -1.55 6.25
C SER A 39 3.90 -1.45 5.51
N THR A 40 4.97 -1.98 6.11
CA THR A 40 6.29 -2.09 5.47
C THR A 40 6.27 -2.94 4.20
N ASN A 41 5.29 -3.83 4.10
CA ASN A 41 5.14 -4.80 3.00
C ASN A 41 3.91 -4.54 2.13
N CYS A 42 3.12 -3.48 2.38
CA CYS A 42 1.89 -3.17 1.63
C CYS A 42 0.82 -4.29 1.68
N ASP A 43 0.81 -5.07 2.76
CA ASP A 43 -0.12 -6.17 2.99
C ASP A 43 -1.37 -5.73 3.78
N LEU A 44 -1.35 -4.53 4.35
CA LEU A 44 -2.48 -3.99 5.09
C LEU A 44 -3.22 -2.97 4.24
N ASP A 45 -4.53 -3.16 4.17
CA ASP A 45 -5.47 -2.20 3.62
C ASP A 45 -5.57 -0.97 4.54
N ILE A 46 -5.73 0.21 3.94
CA ILE A 46 -6.02 1.45 4.66
C ILE A 46 -7.52 1.57 4.77
N ASP A 47 -8.04 1.63 6.00
CA ASP A 47 -9.44 1.94 6.22
C ASP A 47 -9.67 3.45 6.11
N GLU A 48 -10.03 3.95 4.93
CA GLU A 48 -10.30 5.38 4.72
C GLU A 48 -11.55 5.87 5.48
N CYS A 49 -12.42 4.93 5.90
CA CYS A 49 -13.57 5.22 6.76
C CYS A 49 -13.12 5.54 8.19
N GLN A 50 -12.14 4.82 8.71
CA GLN A 50 -11.56 5.08 10.04
C GLN A 50 -10.59 6.26 10.05
N GLN A 51 -9.85 6.50 8.96
CA GLN A 51 -8.90 7.61 8.88
C GLN A 51 -9.55 8.96 8.59
N ALA A 52 -10.87 9.00 8.33
CA ALA A 52 -11.60 10.20 7.91
C ALA A 52 -10.97 10.91 6.70
N THR A 53 -10.22 10.18 5.89
CA THR A 53 -9.65 10.63 4.60
C THR A 53 -10.61 10.37 3.43
N ASN A 54 -11.72 9.67 3.69
CA ASN A 54 -12.79 9.51 2.71
C ASN A 54 -13.38 10.88 2.31
N SER A 55 -13.73 11.03 1.02
CA SER A 55 -14.39 12.21 0.47
C SER A 55 -15.89 12.00 0.29
N CYS A 56 -16.51 11.21 1.18
CA CYS A 56 -17.94 10.93 1.14
C CYS A 56 -18.76 12.21 1.39
N ILE A 57 -19.85 12.38 0.65
CA ILE A 57 -20.66 13.61 0.68
C ILE A 57 -21.71 13.52 1.81
N TYR A 58 -21.85 14.60 2.59
CA TYR A 58 -22.83 14.90 3.65
C TYR A 58 -23.27 13.74 4.57
N ASP A 59 -24.03 12.75 4.07
CA ASP A 59 -24.64 11.66 4.83
C ASP A 59 -24.39 10.25 4.24
N MET A 60 -23.49 10.10 3.26
CA MET A 60 -23.18 8.80 2.68
C MET A 60 -22.46 7.89 3.70
N GLN A 61 -22.85 6.62 3.75
CA GLN A 61 -22.16 5.61 4.52
C GLN A 61 -20.84 5.26 3.84
N CYS A 62 -19.74 5.48 4.55
CA CYS A 62 -18.44 5.00 4.14
C CYS A 62 -18.36 3.49 4.39
N VAL A 63 -18.02 2.73 3.35
CA VAL A 63 -17.75 1.30 3.41
C VAL A 63 -16.32 1.07 2.95
N ASN A 64 -15.48 0.57 3.85
CA ASN A 64 -14.11 0.22 3.50
C ASN A 64 -14.10 -0.98 2.53
N THR A 65 -13.26 -0.92 1.50
CA THR A 65 -13.07 -1.99 0.52
C THR A 65 -11.57 -2.24 0.33
N VAL A 66 -11.17 -3.41 -0.16
CA VAL A 66 -9.74 -3.68 -0.31
C VAL A 66 -9.14 -2.78 -1.40
N GLY A 67 -8.22 -1.90 -1.01
CA GLY A 67 -7.52 -0.90 -1.81
C GLY A 67 -8.26 0.42 -2.00
N SER A 68 -9.46 0.61 -1.44
CA SER A 68 -10.24 1.85 -1.56
C SER A 68 -11.46 1.89 -0.64
N TYR A 69 -12.33 2.89 -0.79
CA TYR A 69 -13.60 2.95 -0.08
C TYR A 69 -14.76 3.20 -1.05
N LEU A 70 -15.96 2.80 -0.63
CA LEU A 70 -17.20 3.09 -1.32
C LEU A 70 -18.10 3.94 -0.43
N CYS A 71 -18.56 5.07 -0.95
CA CYS A 71 -19.62 5.85 -0.33
C CYS A 71 -20.96 5.40 -0.92
N LYS A 72 -21.94 5.09 -0.07
CA LYS A 72 -23.30 4.73 -0.52
C LYS A 72 -24.38 5.37 0.34
#